data_AF-A0A9X1X990-F1
#
_entry.id   AF-A0A9X1X990-F1
#
_cell.length_a   1.000
_cell.length_b   1.000
_cell.length_c   1.000
_cell.angle_alpha   90.00
_cell.angle_beta   90.00
_cell.angle_gamma   90.00
#
_symmetry.space_group_name_H-M   'P 1'
#
loop_
_entity.id
_entity.type
_entity.pdbx_description
1 polymer ?
#
loop_
_entity_poly.entity_id
_entity_poly.type
_entity_poly.pdbx_seq_one_letter_code
_entity_poly.pdbx_strand_id
1 'polypeptide(L)'
;MHNYAYSYDALNRITSGTSDEAFNESNIGYDYLGNILSLTRNPGCTNTYAYNGNQTDDSGKGVHIDYNVLDLPKTITKPSTGEVLNNVWLSTGAKVRKSVGGLVRDYVGGIEYNNGSIELIQTEEGRAVPIGNGGFSYDYMLKDQLGNTQLLLKQDGTPLERNDYYPFGQQVYRPTNATTSPENRYKYNDKELQTEFGLMQYDYGARFYDRVIARWTSVDPLAEVSRRWSPYNYIV
;
A
#
# COMPACT_ATOMS: atom_id res chain seq x y z
N MET A 1 1.39 -4.34 28.48
CA MET A 1 0.06 -4.37 27.85
C MET A 1 -0.20 -2.93 27.45
N HIS A 2 -0.20 -2.66 26.16
CA HIS A 2 -0.32 -1.30 25.63
C HIS A 2 -1.80 -0.91 25.58
N ASN A 3 -2.09 0.32 25.94
CA ASN A 3 -3.46 0.82 26.06
C ASN A 3 -3.73 1.76 24.89
N TYR A 4 -4.65 1.38 24.01
CA TYR A 4 -5.12 2.23 22.93
C TYR A 4 -6.54 2.73 23.26
N ALA A 5 -6.76 4.03 23.18
CA ALA A 5 -8.07 4.65 23.34
C ALA A 5 -8.45 5.41 22.07
N TYR A 6 -9.67 5.20 21.59
CA TYR A 6 -10.20 5.85 20.37
C TYR A 6 -11.45 6.65 20.72
N SER A 7 -11.62 7.81 20.07
CA SER A 7 -12.83 8.62 20.15
C SER A 7 -13.45 8.75 18.77
N TYR A 8 -14.77 8.91 18.75
CA TYR A 8 -15.55 8.94 17.52
C TYR A 8 -16.57 10.07 17.54
N ASP A 9 -16.93 10.57 16.36
CA ASP A 9 -18.05 11.48 16.20
C ASP A 9 -19.40 10.75 16.15
N ALA A 10 -20.50 11.50 16.03
CA ALA A 10 -21.86 10.94 15.96
C ALA A 10 -22.11 10.07 14.71
N LEU A 11 -21.20 10.08 13.73
CA LEU A 11 -21.24 9.25 12.52
C LEU A 11 -20.27 8.06 12.63
N ASN A 12 -19.75 7.77 13.83
CA ASN A 12 -18.77 6.72 14.13
C ASN A 12 -17.45 6.87 13.35
N ARG A 13 -17.06 8.10 13.00
CA ARG A 13 -15.75 8.39 12.40
C ARG A 13 -14.75 8.73 13.49
N ILE A 14 -13.51 8.27 13.37
CA ILE A 14 -12.47 8.48 14.37
C ILE A 14 -12.12 9.97 14.50
N THR A 15 -12.15 10.51 15.71
CA THR A 15 -11.76 11.91 15.98
C THR A 15 -10.40 12.02 16.67
N SER A 16 -9.98 10.94 17.34
CA SER A 16 -8.65 10.81 17.94
C SER A 16 -8.32 9.37 18.29
N GLY A 17 -7.03 9.04 18.30
CA GLY A 17 -6.48 7.80 18.83
C GLY A 17 -5.31 8.10 19.75
N THR A 18 -5.29 7.59 20.97
CA THR A 18 -4.19 7.78 21.92
C THR A 18 -3.62 6.45 22.36
N SER A 19 -2.29 6.37 22.45
CA SER A 19 -1.54 5.22 22.95
C SER A 19 -0.47 5.66 23.95
N ASP A 20 -0.01 4.71 24.77
CA ASP A 20 1.13 4.87 25.66
C ASP A 20 2.50 4.71 24.95
N GLU A 21 2.51 4.38 23.65
CA GLU A 21 3.71 4.12 22.84
C GLU A 21 4.02 5.22 21.81
N ALA A 22 3.39 6.39 21.92
CA ALA A 22 3.40 7.49 20.95
C ALA A 22 2.51 7.24 19.70
N PHE A 23 2.67 8.06 18.66
CA PHE A 23 1.84 8.08 17.44
C PHE A 23 0.36 8.38 17.69
N ASN A 24 0.09 9.29 18.63
CA ASN A 24 -1.26 9.77 18.90
C ASN A 24 -1.81 10.52 17.70
N GLU A 25 -3.07 10.27 17.39
CA GLU A 25 -3.83 10.87 16.32
C GLU A 25 -4.82 11.89 16.88
N SER A 26 -4.78 13.10 16.35
CA SER A 26 -5.66 14.21 16.74
C SER A 26 -5.93 15.13 15.56
N ASN A 27 -6.80 16.13 15.75
CA ASN A 27 -7.20 17.11 14.73
C ASN A 27 -7.63 16.45 13.40
N ILE A 28 -8.36 15.33 13.51
CA ILE A 28 -8.85 14.59 12.35
C ILE A 28 -10.04 15.36 11.77
N GLY A 29 -9.81 16.01 10.64
CA GLY A 29 -10.81 16.76 9.90
C GLY A 29 -11.40 15.91 8.79
N TYR A 30 -12.71 16.04 8.54
CA TYR A 30 -13.40 15.32 7.47
C TYR A 30 -14.14 16.26 6.52
N ASP A 31 -14.21 15.88 5.24
CA ASP A 31 -15.18 16.47 4.32
C ASP A 31 -16.59 15.89 4.54
N TYR A 32 -17.57 16.40 3.80
CA TYR A 32 -18.96 15.94 3.84
C TYR A 32 -19.15 14.49 3.35
N LEU A 33 -18.19 13.95 2.59
CA LEU A 33 -18.19 12.57 2.08
C LEU A 33 -17.45 11.61 3.03
N GLY A 34 -16.88 12.13 4.12
CA GLY A 34 -16.17 11.39 5.14
C GLY A 34 -14.69 11.11 4.81
N ASN A 35 -14.10 11.82 3.86
CA ASN A 35 -12.66 11.77 3.58
C ASN A 35 -11.87 12.58 4.59
N ILE A 36 -10.69 12.10 4.97
CA ILE A 36 -9.83 12.79 5.93
C ILE A 36 -9.17 13.97 5.23
N LEU A 37 -9.48 15.20 5.63
CA LEU A 37 -8.86 16.42 5.12
C LEU A 37 -7.57 16.77 5.86
N SER A 38 -7.50 16.43 7.14
CA SER A 38 -6.32 16.65 7.97
C SER A 38 -6.19 15.58 9.05
N LEU A 39 -4.96 15.28 9.44
CA LEU A 39 -4.63 14.40 10.56
C LEU A 39 -3.32 14.89 11.19
N THR A 40 -3.31 15.13 12.50
CA THR A 40 -2.07 15.35 13.25
C THR A 40 -1.62 14.01 13.85
N ARG A 41 -0.40 13.57 13.52
CA ARG A 41 0.22 12.39 14.14
C ARG A 41 1.44 12.82 14.95
N ASN A 42 1.38 12.61 16.26
CA ASN A 42 2.26 13.25 17.25
C ASN A 42 2.12 14.79 17.27
N PRO A 43 2.40 15.46 18.40
CA PRO A 43 2.31 16.91 18.47
C PRO A 43 3.25 17.56 17.46
N GLY A 44 2.71 18.29 16.48
CA GLY A 44 3.48 19.14 15.54
C GLY A 44 3.53 18.68 14.07
N CYS A 45 3.13 17.45 13.75
CA CYS A 45 3.11 16.96 12.36
C CYS A 45 1.67 16.83 11.85
N THR A 46 1.18 17.87 11.17
CA THR A 46 -0.15 17.86 10.55
C THR A 46 -0.04 17.52 9.08
N ASN A 47 -0.65 16.40 8.72
CA ASN A 47 -0.84 15.99 7.34
C ASN A 47 -2.16 16.56 6.85
N THR A 48 -2.17 17.11 5.65
CA THR A 48 -3.36 17.52 4.93
C THR A 48 -3.48 16.71 3.65
N TYR A 49 -4.71 16.53 3.21
CA TYR A 49 -5.05 15.75 2.03
C TYR A 49 -6.01 16.55 1.16
N ALA A 50 -5.86 16.42 -0.15
CA ALA A 50 -6.76 17.03 -1.13
C ALA A 50 -7.39 15.95 -2.00
N TYR A 51 -8.62 16.22 -2.46
CA TYR A 51 -9.43 15.28 -3.22
C TYR A 51 -10.19 15.97 -4.35
N ASN A 52 -10.32 15.28 -5.49
CA ASN A 52 -11.22 15.65 -6.59
C ASN A 52 -12.20 14.51 -6.94
N GLY A 53 -12.48 13.65 -5.96
CA GLY A 53 -12.98 12.29 -6.17
C GLY A 53 -11.87 11.28 -5.87
N ASN A 54 -10.64 11.54 -6.30
CA ASN A 54 -9.48 10.76 -5.88
C ASN A 54 -8.55 11.62 -5.02
N GLN A 55 -7.75 10.99 -4.17
CA GLN A 55 -6.75 11.67 -3.35
C GLN A 55 -5.67 12.23 -4.26
N THR A 56 -5.62 13.56 -4.43
CA THR A 56 -4.66 14.24 -5.29
C THR A 56 -3.39 14.63 -4.54
N ASP A 57 -3.47 14.81 -3.22
CA ASP A 57 -2.34 15.27 -2.42
C ASP A 57 -2.28 14.57 -1.06
N ASP A 58 -1.06 14.33 -0.58
CA ASP A 58 -0.75 13.86 0.76
C ASP A 58 0.44 14.66 1.28
N SER A 59 0.19 15.65 2.14
CA SER A 59 1.26 16.53 2.64
C SER A 59 2.20 15.81 3.61
N GLY A 60 1.75 14.73 4.25
CA GLY A 60 2.57 13.92 5.16
C GLY A 60 3.65 13.16 4.41
N LYS A 61 3.34 12.73 3.19
CA LYS A 61 4.28 12.05 2.29
C LYS A 61 4.95 13.02 1.32
N GLY A 62 4.38 14.22 1.15
CA GLY A 62 4.86 15.24 0.23
C GLY A 62 4.70 14.82 -1.22
N VAL A 63 3.58 14.17 -1.56
CA VAL A 63 3.32 13.66 -2.91
C VAL A 63 2.07 14.29 -3.53
N HIS A 64 2.12 14.47 -4.85
CA HIS A 64 0.99 14.81 -5.69
C HIS A 64 0.67 13.65 -6.63
N ILE A 65 -0.60 13.34 -6.82
CA ILE A 65 -1.08 12.15 -7.53
C ILE A 65 -2.04 12.56 -8.65
N ASP A 66 -1.65 12.25 -9.88
CA ASP A 66 -2.47 12.35 -11.07
C ASP A 66 -3.06 10.99 -11.44
N TYR A 67 -4.32 10.97 -11.84
CA TYR A 67 -5.08 9.77 -12.18
C TYR A 67 -5.34 9.70 -13.69
N ASN A 68 -5.55 8.49 -14.20
CA ASN A 68 -6.05 8.29 -15.56
C ASN A 68 -7.59 8.36 -15.61
N VAL A 69 -8.16 8.11 -16.79
CA VAL A 69 -9.62 8.12 -17.00
C VAL A 69 -10.38 6.97 -16.31
N LEU A 70 -9.68 6.02 -15.70
CA LEU A 70 -10.23 4.92 -14.91
C LEU A 70 -10.06 5.15 -13.41
N ASP A 71 -9.68 6.37 -12.99
CA ASP A 71 -9.39 6.71 -11.59
C ASP A 71 -8.26 5.86 -10.97
N LEU A 72 -7.32 5.40 -11.81
CA LEU A 72 -6.11 4.69 -11.39
C LEU A 72 -4.89 5.64 -11.33
N PRO A 73 -4.05 5.57 -10.28
CA PRO A 73 -2.87 6.41 -10.13
C PRO A 73 -1.93 6.27 -11.33
N LYS A 74 -1.80 7.34 -12.13
CA LYS A 74 -1.00 7.38 -13.34
C LYS A 74 0.39 7.94 -13.08
N THR A 75 0.46 9.09 -12.42
CA THR A 75 1.71 9.77 -12.13
C THR A 75 1.70 10.20 -10.67
N ILE A 76 2.79 9.91 -9.96
CA ILE A 76 3.00 10.34 -8.58
C ILE A 76 4.28 11.15 -8.57
N THR A 77 4.21 12.40 -8.14
CA THR A 77 5.36 13.29 -8.07
C THR A 77 5.70 13.61 -6.63
N LYS A 78 6.98 13.77 -6.35
CA LYS A 78 7.48 14.28 -5.07
C LYS A 78 8.11 15.66 -5.29
N PRO A 79 7.34 16.76 -5.13
CA PRO A 79 7.81 18.09 -5.53
C PRO A 79 9.09 18.55 -4.85
N SER A 80 9.35 18.10 -3.62
CA SER A 80 10.56 18.45 -2.87
C SER A 80 11.85 17.89 -3.47
N THR A 81 11.78 16.77 -4.19
CA THR A 81 12.92 16.11 -4.84
C THR A 81 12.87 16.16 -6.36
N GLY A 82 11.72 16.49 -6.94
CA GLY A 82 11.48 16.42 -8.39
C GLY A 82 11.35 14.99 -8.92
N GLU A 83 11.28 13.99 -8.03
CA GLU A 83 11.14 12.59 -8.44
C GLU A 83 9.73 12.29 -8.94
N VAL A 84 9.65 11.40 -9.93
CA VAL A 84 8.40 11.02 -10.57
C VAL A 84 8.31 9.50 -10.70
N LEU A 85 7.19 8.95 -10.27
CA LEU A 85 6.76 7.58 -10.52
C LEU A 85 5.66 7.61 -11.57
N ASN A 86 5.81 6.81 -12.62
CA ASN A 86 4.78 6.63 -13.66
C ASN A 86 4.30 5.19 -13.70
N ASN A 87 2.99 5.00 -13.75
CA ASN A 87 2.34 3.73 -13.99
C ASN A 87 1.69 3.71 -15.37
N VAL A 88 1.75 2.56 -16.02
CA VAL A 88 1.03 2.29 -17.28
C VAL A 88 0.03 1.19 -17.01
N TRP A 89 -1.20 1.45 -17.44
CA TRP A 89 -2.36 0.61 -17.24
C TRP A 89 -2.95 0.23 -18.60
N LEU A 90 -3.44 -1.00 -18.73
CA LEU A 90 -4.33 -1.36 -19.83
C LEU A 90 -5.70 -0.71 -19.65
N SER A 91 -6.48 -0.64 -20.72
CA SER A 91 -7.88 -0.19 -20.67
C SER A 91 -8.77 -1.09 -19.81
N THR A 92 -8.31 -2.31 -19.51
CA THR A 92 -8.95 -3.24 -18.57
C THR A 92 -8.68 -2.90 -17.10
N GLY A 93 -7.83 -1.91 -16.82
CA GLY A 93 -7.39 -1.54 -15.47
C GLY A 93 -6.20 -2.35 -14.95
N ALA A 94 -5.65 -3.30 -15.72
CA ALA A 94 -4.48 -4.06 -15.30
C ALA A 94 -3.19 -3.21 -15.40
N LYS A 95 -2.40 -3.15 -14.32
CA LYS A 95 -1.08 -2.52 -14.31
C LYS A 95 -0.10 -3.35 -15.15
N VAL A 96 0.60 -2.71 -16.07
CA VAL A 96 1.60 -3.39 -16.94
C VAL A 96 3.00 -2.84 -16.81
N ARG A 97 3.17 -1.60 -16.31
CA ARG A 97 4.48 -1.01 -16.07
C ARG A 97 4.47 -0.02 -14.91
N LYS A 98 5.56 0.01 -14.15
CA LYS A 98 5.92 1.07 -13.19
C LYS A 98 7.32 1.57 -13.52
N SER A 99 7.55 2.88 -13.52
CA SER A 99 8.89 3.44 -13.69
C SER A 99 9.18 4.56 -12.70
N VAL A 100 10.33 4.51 -12.04
CA VAL A 100 10.76 5.48 -11.02
C VAL A 100 12.28 5.51 -10.94
N GLY A 101 12.89 6.69 -10.88
CA GLY A 101 14.34 6.83 -10.66
C GLY A 101 15.23 6.06 -11.65
N GLY A 102 14.79 5.88 -12.90
CA GLY A 102 15.50 5.11 -13.92
C GLY A 102 15.28 3.58 -13.87
N LEU A 103 14.61 3.07 -12.84
CA LEU A 103 14.13 1.69 -12.80
C LEU A 103 12.81 1.57 -13.58
N VAL A 104 12.73 0.59 -14.46
CA VAL A 104 11.51 0.24 -15.19
C VAL A 104 11.12 -1.19 -14.82
N ARG A 105 9.95 -1.34 -14.21
CA ARG A 105 9.35 -2.62 -13.87
C ARG A 105 8.18 -2.95 -14.79
N ASP A 106 8.25 -4.09 -15.45
CA ASP A 106 7.16 -4.61 -16.29
C ASP A 106 6.46 -5.78 -15.62
N TYR A 107 5.13 -5.82 -15.71
CA TYR A 107 4.29 -6.88 -15.15
C TYR A 107 3.63 -7.66 -16.30
N VAL A 108 3.98 -8.95 -16.45
CA VAL A 108 3.50 -9.80 -17.54
C VAL A 108 3.11 -11.17 -17.01
N GLY A 109 1.81 -11.41 -16.82
CA GLY A 109 1.29 -12.74 -16.49
C GLY A 109 1.90 -13.36 -15.21
N GLY A 110 2.18 -12.55 -14.19
CA GLY A 110 2.82 -12.98 -12.95
C GLY A 110 4.36 -12.94 -12.97
N ILE A 111 4.98 -12.62 -14.12
CA ILE A 111 6.40 -12.37 -14.23
C ILE A 111 6.65 -10.87 -14.06
N GLU A 112 7.61 -10.52 -13.21
CA GLU A 112 8.07 -9.15 -13.03
C GLU A 112 9.48 -9.01 -13.60
N TYR A 113 9.66 -8.00 -14.44
CA TYR A 113 10.95 -7.67 -15.02
C TYR A 113 11.47 -6.38 -14.41
N ASN A 114 12.77 -6.27 -14.19
CA ASN A 114 13.46 -5.04 -13.85
C ASN A 114 14.45 -4.71 -14.96
N ASN A 115 14.24 -3.58 -15.63
CA ASN A 115 15.03 -3.13 -16.78
C ASN A 115 15.23 -4.22 -17.86
N GLY A 116 14.16 -4.98 -18.15
CA GLY A 116 14.13 -6.03 -19.16
C GLY A 116 14.66 -7.41 -18.71
N SER A 117 15.29 -7.51 -17.55
CA SER A 117 15.67 -8.81 -16.95
C SER A 117 14.58 -9.31 -16.02
N ILE A 118 14.36 -10.61 -15.93
CA ILE A 118 13.44 -11.18 -14.93
C ILE A 118 13.94 -10.78 -13.53
N GLU A 119 13.08 -10.18 -12.72
CA GLU A 119 13.33 -9.87 -11.31
C GLU A 119 12.77 -10.99 -10.43
N LEU A 120 11.54 -11.43 -10.71
CA LEU A 120 10.91 -12.59 -10.08
C LEU A 120 9.78 -13.14 -10.94
N ILE A 121 9.36 -14.37 -10.64
CA ILE A 121 8.16 -15.01 -11.18
C ILE A 121 7.27 -15.38 -10.00
N GLN A 122 6.04 -14.89 -9.97
CA GLN A 122 5.05 -15.28 -8.97
C GLN A 122 4.63 -16.74 -9.18
N THR A 123 4.44 -17.47 -8.09
CA THR A 123 3.87 -18.83 -8.08
C THR A 123 2.66 -18.86 -7.16
N GLU A 124 1.87 -19.94 -7.19
CA GLU A 124 0.67 -20.06 -6.35
C GLU A 124 0.99 -19.93 -4.84
N GLU A 125 2.15 -20.43 -4.43
CA GLU A 125 2.57 -20.51 -3.02
C GLU A 125 3.78 -19.62 -2.69
N GLY A 126 4.18 -18.71 -3.58
CA GLY A 126 5.33 -17.83 -3.35
C GLY A 126 5.94 -17.26 -4.62
N ARG A 127 7.26 -17.37 -4.78
CA ARG A 127 7.99 -16.79 -5.92
C ARG A 127 9.25 -17.57 -6.30
N ALA A 128 9.61 -17.49 -7.56
CA ALA A 128 10.91 -17.91 -8.07
C ALA A 128 11.77 -16.67 -8.38
N VAL A 129 12.99 -16.65 -7.86
CA VAL A 129 13.97 -15.57 -8.01
C VAL A 129 15.17 -16.08 -8.81
N PRO A 130 15.58 -15.43 -9.91
CA PRO A 130 16.71 -15.90 -10.71
C PRO A 130 18.03 -15.82 -9.93
N ILE A 131 18.86 -16.86 -10.05
CA ILE A 131 20.19 -16.95 -9.42
C ILE A 131 21.33 -16.91 -10.44
N GLY A 132 21.02 -16.58 -11.70
CA GLY A 132 21.97 -16.62 -12.83
C GLY A 132 22.04 -17.99 -13.51
N ASN A 133 22.66 -18.02 -14.70
CA ASN A 133 22.83 -19.24 -15.53
C ASN A 133 21.53 -20.01 -15.83
N GLY A 134 20.38 -19.32 -15.85
CA GLY A 134 19.06 -19.92 -16.06
C GLY A 134 18.48 -20.66 -14.84
N GLY A 135 19.14 -20.61 -13.68
CA GLY A 135 18.64 -21.18 -12.43
C GLY A 135 17.71 -20.24 -11.66
N PHE A 136 16.90 -20.83 -10.78
CA PHE A 136 16.00 -20.11 -9.87
C PHE A 136 16.14 -20.64 -8.44
N SER A 137 16.01 -19.73 -7.47
CA SER A 137 15.74 -20.03 -6.07
C SER A 137 14.25 -19.84 -5.81
N TYR A 138 13.65 -20.70 -5.00
CA TYR A 138 12.23 -20.64 -4.68
C TYR A 138 12.04 -20.18 -3.24
N ASP A 139 11.23 -19.15 -3.08
CA ASP A 139 10.73 -18.68 -1.79
C ASP A 139 9.25 -19.05 -1.66
N TYR A 140 8.84 -19.55 -0.50
CA TYR A 140 7.47 -19.89 -0.17
C TYR A 140 6.87 -18.87 0.81
N MET A 141 5.62 -18.47 0.56
CA MET A 141 4.86 -17.54 1.39
C MET A 141 3.84 -18.31 2.20
N LEU A 142 4.04 -18.41 3.51
CA LEU A 142 3.00 -18.91 4.41
C LEU A 142 2.02 -17.78 4.72
N LYS A 143 0.81 -17.95 4.23
CA LYS A 143 -0.28 -16.99 4.36
C LYS A 143 -1.21 -17.35 5.51
N ASP A 144 -1.83 -16.34 6.13
CA ASP A 144 -2.94 -16.54 7.05
C ASP A 144 -4.27 -16.76 6.30
N GLN A 145 -5.36 -16.90 7.07
CA GLN A 145 -6.71 -17.13 6.53
C GLN A 145 -7.25 -16.00 5.63
N LEU A 146 -6.67 -14.80 5.69
CA LEU A 146 -7.04 -13.66 4.85
C LEU A 146 -6.08 -13.48 3.66
N GLY A 147 -5.05 -14.32 3.56
CA GLY A 147 -4.04 -14.24 2.51
C GLY A 147 -2.86 -13.33 2.85
N ASN A 148 -2.69 -12.93 4.11
CA ASN A 148 -1.54 -12.12 4.52
C ASN A 148 -0.31 -13.00 4.67
N THR A 149 0.78 -12.64 3.99
CA THR A 149 2.07 -13.34 4.11
C THR A 149 2.67 -13.12 5.50
N GLN A 150 2.61 -14.13 6.36
CA GLN A 150 3.18 -14.10 7.72
C GLN A 150 4.65 -14.52 7.74
N LEU A 151 5.03 -15.47 6.89
CA LEU A 151 6.40 -15.98 6.81
C LEU A 151 6.81 -16.12 5.36
N LEU A 152 8.01 -15.64 5.04
CA LEU A 152 8.69 -15.97 3.80
C LEU A 152 9.79 -16.98 4.12
N LEU A 153 9.81 -18.10 3.43
CA LEU A 153 10.75 -19.21 3.62
C LEU A 153 11.53 -19.45 2.34
N LYS A 154 12.81 -19.80 2.43
CA LYS A 154 13.50 -20.48 1.33
C LYS A 154 12.95 -21.89 1.16
N GLN A 155 13.22 -22.50 0.01
CA GLN A 155 12.91 -23.91 -0.26
C GLN A 155 13.48 -24.90 0.76
N ASP A 156 14.59 -24.58 1.42
CA ASP A 156 15.18 -25.41 2.48
C ASP A 156 14.52 -25.20 3.86
N GLY A 157 13.46 -24.38 3.96
CA GLY A 157 12.77 -24.05 5.19
C GLY A 157 13.40 -22.92 6.00
N THR A 158 14.49 -22.31 5.52
CA THR A 158 15.12 -21.17 6.19
C THR A 158 14.19 -19.96 6.16
N PRO A 159 13.86 -19.34 7.31
CA PRO A 159 13.03 -18.13 7.33
C PRO A 159 13.81 -16.93 6.80
N LEU A 160 13.25 -16.28 5.78
CA LEU A 160 13.74 -15.05 5.19
C LEU A 160 13.12 -13.81 5.82
N GLU A 161 11.84 -13.88 6.15
CA GLU A 161 11.09 -12.72 6.63
C GLU A 161 9.91 -13.17 7.50
N ARG A 162 9.61 -12.40 8.56
CA ARG A 162 8.44 -12.58 9.42
C ARG A 162 7.63 -11.30 9.49
N ASN A 163 6.34 -11.40 9.23
CA ASN A 163 5.42 -10.27 9.20
C ASN A 163 4.25 -10.53 10.14
N ASP A 164 3.95 -9.53 10.98
CA ASP A 164 2.64 -9.42 11.62
C ASP A 164 1.98 -8.14 11.13
N TYR A 165 0.65 -8.13 11.13
CA TYR A 165 -0.14 -7.01 10.65
C TYR A 165 -1.10 -6.55 11.75
N TYR A 166 -1.22 -5.23 11.89
CA TYR A 166 -2.41 -4.64 12.49
C TYR A 166 -3.63 -4.96 11.62
N PRO A 167 -4.86 -4.91 12.17
CA PRO A 167 -6.08 -5.32 11.45
C PRO A 167 -6.24 -4.70 10.06
N PHE A 168 -5.83 -3.44 9.91
CA PHE A 168 -5.93 -2.65 8.68
C PHE A 168 -4.68 -2.72 7.79
N GLY A 169 -3.79 -3.69 8.00
CA GLY A 169 -2.69 -4.00 7.09
C GLY A 169 -1.39 -3.24 7.32
N GLN A 170 -1.34 -2.30 8.26
CA GLN A 170 -0.07 -1.75 8.72
C GLN A 170 0.76 -2.88 9.33
N GLN A 171 2.02 -3.00 8.91
CA GLN A 171 2.92 -4.00 9.46
C GLN A 171 3.38 -3.61 10.87
N VAL A 172 3.36 -4.57 11.79
CA VAL A 172 3.96 -4.40 13.12
C VAL A 172 5.47 -4.35 12.94
N TYR A 173 6.10 -3.33 13.52
CA TYR A 173 7.54 -3.20 13.44
C TYR A 173 8.21 -4.41 14.10
N ARG A 174 9.02 -5.12 13.32
CA ARG A 174 9.88 -6.19 13.80
C ARG A 174 11.29 -5.97 13.25
N PRO A 175 12.31 -5.90 14.12
CA PRO A 175 13.69 -5.92 13.64
C PRO A 175 14.00 -7.32 13.08
N THR A 176 14.13 -7.41 11.76
CA THR A 176 14.61 -8.63 11.09
C THR A 176 16.03 -8.41 10.58
N ASN A 177 16.93 -9.35 10.85
CA ASN A 177 18.33 -9.28 10.39
C ASN A 177 18.52 -9.68 8.92
N ALA A 178 17.46 -10.13 8.24
CA ALA A 178 17.51 -10.62 6.87
C ALA A 178 16.81 -9.63 5.92
N THR A 179 17.56 -9.10 4.96
CA THR A 179 17.03 -8.34 3.83
C THR A 179 16.83 -9.30 2.67
N THR A 180 15.61 -9.37 2.13
CA THR A 180 15.32 -10.16 0.93
C THR A 180 15.74 -9.39 -0.32
N SER A 181 16.31 -10.08 -1.31
CA SER A 181 16.71 -9.50 -2.60
C SER A 181 16.25 -10.41 -3.75
N PRO A 182 15.31 -9.98 -4.61
CA PRO A 182 14.55 -8.75 -4.49
C PRO A 182 13.68 -8.75 -3.22
N GLU A 183 13.35 -7.57 -2.71
CA GLU A 183 12.43 -7.43 -1.59
C GLU A 183 11.11 -8.16 -1.89
N ASN A 184 10.49 -8.75 -0.88
CA ASN A 184 9.13 -9.22 -1.04
C ASN A 184 8.17 -8.02 -0.93
N ARG A 185 7.45 -7.68 -2.01
CA ARG A 185 6.44 -6.61 -2.01
C ARG A 185 5.01 -7.10 -1.71
N TYR A 186 4.78 -8.42 -1.75
CA TYR A 186 3.46 -9.03 -1.63
C TYR A 186 3.24 -9.46 -0.18
N LYS A 187 2.51 -8.60 0.55
CA LYS A 187 2.41 -8.68 2.01
C LYS A 187 0.99 -8.97 2.46
N TYR A 188 0.19 -7.90 2.60
CA TYR A 188 -1.17 -7.93 3.13
C TYR A 188 -2.15 -8.23 1.99
N ASN A 189 -3.06 -9.19 2.19
CA ASN A 189 -4.01 -9.70 1.20
C ASN A 189 -3.38 -10.03 -0.16
N ASP A 190 -2.12 -10.48 -0.14
CA ASP A 190 -1.31 -10.77 -1.34
C ASP A 190 -1.20 -9.58 -2.32
N LYS A 191 -1.27 -8.35 -1.81
CA LYS A 191 -1.18 -7.12 -2.61
C LYS A 191 0.22 -6.54 -2.57
N GLU A 192 0.65 -6.00 -3.72
CA GLU A 192 1.94 -5.33 -3.85
C GLU A 192 1.92 -4.01 -3.06
N LEU A 193 2.82 -3.89 -2.09
CA LEU A 193 3.04 -2.65 -1.35
C LEU A 193 3.89 -1.68 -2.21
N GLN A 194 3.33 -0.51 -2.50
CA GLN A 194 4.05 0.62 -3.08
C GLN A 194 4.73 1.40 -1.96
N THR A 195 6.06 1.43 -1.97
CA THR A 195 6.90 2.07 -0.93
C THR A 195 7.54 3.35 -1.41
N GLU A 196 7.54 3.59 -2.73
CA GLU A 196 8.15 4.74 -3.37
C GLU A 196 7.66 6.04 -2.74
N PHE A 197 8.57 6.98 -2.52
CA PHE A 197 8.30 8.28 -1.89
C PHE A 197 7.73 8.23 -0.46
N GLY A 198 7.59 7.05 0.14
CA GLY A 198 6.90 6.85 1.42
C GLY A 198 5.40 6.60 1.26
N LEU A 199 4.92 6.23 0.06
CA LEU A 199 3.51 5.99 -0.24
C LEU A 199 2.85 5.03 0.75
N MET A 200 3.47 3.87 0.99
CA MET A 200 2.98 2.83 1.90
C MET A 200 1.55 2.37 1.59
N GLN A 201 1.22 2.26 0.30
CA GLN A 201 -0.11 1.91 -0.19
C GLN A 201 -0.10 0.55 -0.88
N TYR A 202 -1.12 -0.27 -0.64
CA TYR A 202 -1.30 -1.55 -1.31
C TYR A 202 -2.05 -1.37 -2.63
N ASP A 203 -1.52 -1.97 -3.70
CA ASP A 203 -2.16 -2.00 -5.00
C ASP A 203 -3.14 -3.20 -5.11
N TYR A 204 -4.44 -2.91 -5.11
CA TYR A 204 -5.50 -3.91 -5.30
C TYR A 204 -5.96 -4.04 -6.77
N GLY A 205 -5.26 -3.40 -7.70
CA GLY A 205 -5.60 -3.35 -9.11
C GLY A 205 -6.62 -2.27 -9.45
N ALA A 206 -7.79 -2.30 -8.81
CA ALA A 206 -8.84 -1.30 -9.07
C ALA A 206 -8.60 0.02 -8.34
N ARG A 207 -7.91 -0.01 -7.19
CA ARG A 207 -7.66 1.13 -6.30
C ARG A 207 -6.40 0.90 -5.48
N PHE A 208 -5.81 2.00 -5.00
CA PHE A 208 -4.75 1.94 -3.99
C PHE A 208 -5.38 2.06 -2.59
N TYR A 209 -4.89 1.23 -1.68
CA TYR A 209 -5.32 1.20 -0.28
C TYR A 209 -4.23 1.73 0.63
N ASP A 210 -4.55 2.76 1.40
CA ASP A 210 -3.66 3.30 2.41
C ASP A 210 -3.83 2.54 3.73
N ARG A 211 -2.81 1.75 4.07
CA ARG A 211 -2.79 0.91 5.29
C ARG A 211 -2.67 1.72 6.58
N VAL A 212 -2.26 2.99 6.49
CA VAL A 212 -1.96 3.84 7.63
C VAL A 212 -3.21 4.53 8.13
N ILE A 213 -4.06 4.99 7.21
CA ILE A 213 -5.36 5.62 7.52
C ILE A 213 -6.55 4.70 7.27
N ALA A 214 -6.28 3.46 6.84
CA ALA A 214 -7.26 2.40 6.58
C ALA A 214 -8.35 2.78 5.55
N ARG A 215 -7.96 3.38 4.42
CA ARG A 215 -8.91 3.87 3.41
C ARG A 215 -8.43 3.67 1.98
N TRP A 216 -9.38 3.59 1.05
CA TRP A 216 -9.08 3.69 -0.38
C TRP A 216 -8.73 5.14 -0.75
N THR A 217 -7.79 5.30 -1.68
CA THR A 217 -7.36 6.62 -2.18
C THR A 217 -8.24 7.14 -3.31
N SER A 218 -9.06 6.29 -3.92
CA SER A 218 -10.01 6.63 -4.99
C SER A 218 -11.42 6.11 -4.71
N VAL A 219 -12.40 6.72 -5.38
CA VAL A 219 -13.82 6.31 -5.30
C VAL A 219 -13.98 4.86 -5.77
N ASP A 220 -14.85 4.11 -5.09
CA ASP A 220 -15.25 2.78 -5.57
C ASP A 220 -15.91 2.87 -6.95
N PRO A 221 -15.40 2.17 -7.98
CA PRO A 221 -16.07 2.09 -9.28
C PRO A 221 -17.52 1.57 -9.20
N LEU A 222 -17.86 0.86 -8.11
CA LEU A 222 -19.18 0.33 -7.82
C LEU A 222 -19.89 1.10 -6.68
N ALA A 223 -19.49 2.34 -6.38
CA ALA A 223 -20.08 3.14 -5.31
C ALA A 223 -21.61 3.30 -5.47
N GLU A 224 -22.11 3.34 -6.71
CA GLU A 224 -23.53 3.53 -7.02
C GLU A 224 -24.44 2.40 -6.55
N VAL A 225 -23.92 1.18 -6.40
CA VAL A 225 -24.67 0.02 -5.89
C VAL A 225 -24.59 -0.10 -4.36
N SER A 226 -23.65 0.62 -3.74
CA SER A 226 -23.36 0.57 -2.29
C SER A 226 -23.60 1.92 -1.61
N ARG A 227 -24.75 2.56 -1.91
CA ARG A 227 -25.08 3.94 -1.49
C ARG A 227 -25.11 4.21 0.01
N ARG A 228 -25.15 3.16 0.84
CA ARG A 228 -25.17 3.26 2.31
C ARG A 228 -23.77 3.40 2.92
N TRP A 229 -22.73 3.17 2.12
CA TRP A 229 -21.35 3.18 2.57
C TRP A 229 -20.58 4.30 1.88
N SER A 230 -19.57 4.82 2.57
CA SER A 230 -18.64 5.76 1.94
C SER A 230 -17.93 5.05 0.79
N PRO A 231 -17.76 5.70 -0.39
CA PRO A 231 -17.03 5.12 -1.52
C PRO A 231 -15.57 4.76 -1.23
N TYR A 232 -15.04 5.22 -0.10
CA TYR A 232 -13.66 5.07 0.32
C TYR A 232 -13.48 4.08 1.49
N ASN A 233 -14.57 3.43 1.92
CA ASN A 233 -14.53 2.52 3.05
C ASN A 233 -13.75 1.23 2.71
N TYR A 234 -12.87 0.81 3.62
CA TYR A 234 -12.14 -0.44 3.49
C TYR A 234 -12.79 -1.52 4.37
N ILE A 235 -13.45 -2.47 3.71
CA ILE A 235 -14.23 -3.55 4.32
C ILE A 235 -15.41 -3.00 5.16
N VAL A 236 -16.53 -3.73 5.15
CA VAL A 236 -17.73 -3.43 5.93
C VAL A 236 -18.04 -4.63 6.81
#